data_AF-A0A9Q3GY44-F1
#
_entry.id   AF-A0A9Q3GY44-F1
#
_cell.length_a   1.000
_cell.length_b   1.000
_cell.length_c   1.000
_cell.angle_alpha   90.00
_cell.angle_beta   90.00
_cell.angle_gamma   90.00
#
_symmetry.space_group_name_H-M   'P 1'
#
loop_
_entity.id
_entity.type
_entity.pdbx_description
1 polymer ?
#
loop_
_entity_poly.entity_id
_entity_poly.type
_entity_poly.pdbx_seq_one_letter_code
_entity_poly.pdbx_strand_id
1 'polypeptide(L)'
;MKEYLIDILFQYREVFCSDNQQLGDIRGHEFDIILNLKRPYSLLLRRPDYPASPRAIRALDPHINELMKLGVLGKAGNNEEVKATDPFNHYLEC
;
A
#
# COMPACT_ATOMS: atom_id res chain seq x y z
N MET A 1 36.29 11.45 -13.21
CA MET A 1 35.77 10.52 -12.18
C MET A 1 34.39 10.93 -11.67
N LYS A 2 34.18 12.19 -11.27
CA LYS A 2 32.85 12.70 -10.85
C LYS A 2 31.80 12.67 -11.98
N GLU A 3 32.20 13.05 -13.20
CA GLU A 3 31.32 13.02 -14.38
C GLU A 3 30.84 11.61 -14.72
N TYR A 4 31.77 10.65 -14.76
CA TYR A 4 31.46 9.23 -14.95
C TYR A 4 30.46 8.67 -13.94
N LEU A 5 30.58 9.05 -12.66
CA LEU A 5 29.63 8.63 -11.63
C LEU A 5 28.24 9.23 -11.87
N ILE A 6 28.18 10.51 -12.26
CA ILE A 6 26.91 11.18 -12.57
C ILE A 6 26.23 10.49 -13.76
N ASP A 7 26.97 10.15 -14.81
CA ASP A 7 26.45 9.45 -15.97
C ASP A 7 25.84 8.09 -15.60
N ILE A 8 26.50 7.31 -14.73
CA ILE A 8 25.98 6.04 -14.22
C ILE A 8 24.69 6.25 -13.42
N LEU A 9 24.67 7.23 -12.50
CA LEU A 9 23.48 7.48 -11.68
C LEU A 9 22.28 7.91 -12.53
N PHE A 10 22.51 8.70 -13.59
CA PHE A 10 21.48 9.06 -14.55
C PHE A 10 21.03 7.88 -15.41
N GLN A 11 21.96 7.02 -15.82
CA GLN A 11 21.66 5.82 -16.61
C GLN A 11 20.78 4.85 -15.85
N TYR A 12 21.01 4.66 -14.54
CA TYR A 12 20.26 3.74 -13.69
C TYR A 12 19.23 4.42 -12.78
N ARG A 13 18.78 5.63 -13.11
CA ARG A 13 17.86 6.41 -12.26
C ARG A 13 16.60 5.65 -11.83
N GLU A 14 16.11 4.74 -12.67
CA GLU A 14 14.89 3.95 -12.44
C GLU A 14 15.08 2.79 -11.45
N VAL A 15 16.33 2.47 -11.10
CA VAL A 15 16.67 1.48 -10.06
C VAL A 15 16.58 2.11 -8.67
N PHE A 16 16.60 3.45 -8.58
CA PHE A 16 16.49 4.17 -7.33
C PHE A 16 15.04 4.46 -6.98
N CYS A 17 14.73 4.42 -5.69
CA CYS A 17 13.42 4.82 -5.18
C CYS A 17 13.18 6.29 -5.52
N SER A 18 12.04 6.60 -6.14
CA SER A 18 11.61 7.96 -6.43
C SER A 18 10.19 8.19 -5.92
N ASP A 19 9.86 9.44 -5.60
CA ASP A 19 8.56 9.83 -5.03
C ASP A 19 7.39 9.65 -6.00
N ASN A 20 7.69 9.41 -7.29
CA ASN A 20 6.71 9.32 -8.38
C ASN A 20 6.39 7.88 -8.80
N GLN A 21 7.07 6.88 -8.23
CA GLN A 21 6.85 5.48 -8.54
C GLN A 21 6.01 4.82 -7.43
N GLN A 22 5.03 4.02 -7.83
CA GLN A 22 4.23 3.23 -6.88
C GLN A 22 5.13 2.21 -6.18
N LEU A 23 4.98 2.11 -4.86
CA LEU A 23 5.64 1.08 -4.09
C LEU A 23 4.91 -0.25 -4.34
N GLY A 24 5.63 -1.23 -4.88
CA GLY A 24 5.08 -2.55 -5.15
C GLY A 24 4.84 -2.89 -6.62
N ASP A 25 5.34 -2.10 -7.58
CA ASP A 25 5.44 -2.49 -9.00
C ASP A 25 6.56 -3.55 -9.23
N ILE A 26 6.67 -4.50 -8.31
CA ILE A 26 7.57 -5.65 -8.39
C ILE A 26 6.69 -6.87 -8.62
N ARG A 27 6.73 -7.39 -9.85
CA ARG A 27 5.93 -8.54 -10.29
C ARG A 27 6.38 -9.82 -9.58
N GLY A 28 5.43 -10.66 -9.16
CA GLY A 28 5.72 -12.00 -8.63
C GLY A 28 5.86 -12.10 -7.11
N HIS A 29 5.52 -11.04 -6.37
CA HIS A 29 5.48 -11.04 -4.90
C HIS A 29 4.05 -11.05 -4.34
N GLU A 30 3.06 -11.39 -5.17
CA GLU A 30 1.69 -11.58 -4.75
C GLU A 30 1.61 -12.80 -3.82
N PHE A 31 1.01 -12.64 -2.64
CA PHE A 31 0.80 -13.74 -1.69
C PHE A 31 -0.66 -13.82 -1.28
N ASP A 32 -1.18 -15.05 -1.27
CA ASP A 32 -2.55 -15.33 -0.82
C ASP A 32 -2.54 -15.69 0.67
N ILE A 33 -3.23 -14.90 1.49
CA ILE A 33 -3.43 -15.21 2.92
C ILE A 33 -4.77 -15.93 3.06
N ILE A 34 -4.70 -17.26 3.22
CA ILE A 34 -5.87 -18.08 3.46
C ILE A 34 -6.04 -18.28 4.98
N LEU A 35 -7.18 -17.84 5.50
CA LEU A 35 -7.55 -18.14 6.89
C LEU A 35 -7.99 -19.60 7.03
N ASN A 36 -7.49 -20.28 8.06
CA ASN A 36 -7.91 -21.64 8.41
C ASN A 36 -9.34 -21.72 8.98
N LEU A 37 -10.05 -20.59 9.08
CA LEU A 37 -11.37 -20.46 9.66
C LEU A 37 -12.33 -19.88 8.63
N LYS A 38 -13.58 -20.35 8.64
CA LYS A 38 -14.65 -19.89 7.76
C LYS A 38 -15.55 -18.87 8.48
N ARG A 39 -16.18 -17.97 7.72
CA ARG A 39 -17.18 -17.02 8.25
C ARG A 39 -18.36 -17.79 8.90
N PRO A 40 -19.05 -17.21 9.90
CA PRO A 40 -18.85 -15.86 10.44
C PRO A 40 -17.64 -15.78 11.37
N TYR A 41 -16.84 -14.71 11.23
CA TYR A 41 -15.71 -14.45 12.12
C TYR A 41 -16.21 -14.09 13.53
N SER A 42 -15.44 -14.49 14.54
CA SER A 42 -15.76 -14.18 15.94
C SER A 42 -15.90 -12.67 16.15
N LEU A 43 -16.91 -12.25 16.93
CA LEU A 43 -17.10 -10.85 17.32
C LEU A 43 -15.88 -10.28 18.06
N LEU A 44 -15.06 -11.13 18.69
CA LEU A 44 -13.82 -10.71 19.36
C LEU A 44 -12.77 -10.15 18.38
N LEU A 45 -12.87 -10.48 17.09
CA LEU A 45 -12.03 -9.90 16.03
C LEU A 45 -12.53 -8.52 15.59
N ARG A 46 -13.78 -8.16 15.89
CA ARG A 46 -14.34 -6.83 15.63
C ARG A 46 -13.99 -5.91 16.80
N ARG A 47 -12.77 -5.39 16.78
CA ARG A 47 -12.36 -4.39 17.75
C ARG A 47 -12.69 -3.01 17.18
N PRO A 48 -13.34 -2.12 17.94
CA PRO A 48 -13.42 -0.72 17.54
C PRO A 48 -12.01 -0.14 17.48
N ASP A 49 -11.82 0.86 16.63
CA ASP A 49 -10.57 1.58 16.57
C ASP A 49 -10.25 2.18 17.94
N TYR A 50 -8.99 2.03 18.36
CA TYR A 50 -8.56 2.64 19.61
C TYR A 50 -8.57 4.17 19.43
N PRO A 51 -9.11 4.93 20.41
CA PRO A 51 -9.19 6.38 20.28
C PRO A 51 -7.79 6.98 20.17
N ALA A 52 -7.50 7.62 19.04
CA ALA A 52 -6.26 8.36 18.83
C ALA A 52 -6.43 9.81 19.30
N SER A 53 -5.35 10.40 19.83
CA SER A 53 -5.37 11.82 20.19
C SER A 53 -5.50 12.71 18.94
N PRO A 54 -6.14 13.89 19.02
CA PRO A 54 -6.23 14.81 17.88
C PRO A 54 -4.87 15.22 17.30
N ARG A 55 -3.84 15.26 18.15
CA ARG A 55 -2.46 15.51 17.72
C ARG A 55 -1.90 14.35 16.90
N ALA A 56 -2.16 13.11 17.31
CA ALA A 56 -1.70 11.93 16.61
C ALA A 56 -2.37 11.81 15.24
N ILE A 57 -3.69 12.04 15.16
CA ILE A 57 -4.44 12.01 13.89
C ILE A 57 -3.83 12.99 12.88
N ARG A 58 -3.65 14.26 13.27
CA ARG A 58 -3.04 15.28 12.39
C ARG A 58 -1.63 14.94 11.93
N ALA A 59 -0.86 14.22 12.75
CA ALA A 59 0.49 13.78 12.38
C ALA A 59 0.47 12.58 11.42
N LEU A 60 -0.54 11.70 11.53
CA LEU A 60 -0.68 10.51 10.69
C LEU A 60 -1.32 10.82 9.33
N ASP A 61 -2.25 11.77 9.27
CA ASP A 61 -2.95 12.17 8.05
C ASP A 61 -2.05 12.35 6.81
N PRO A 62 -0.92 13.09 6.85
CA PRO A 62 -0.07 13.24 5.66
C PRO A 62 0.51 11.90 5.19
N HIS A 63 0.93 11.04 6.10
CA HIS A 63 1.52 9.73 5.77
C HIS A 63 0.49 8.76 5.22
N ILE A 64 -0.72 8.74 5.78
CA ILE A 64 -1.81 7.93 5.24
C ILE A 64 -2.12 8.37 3.80
N ASN A 65 -2.21 9.68 3.55
CA ASN A 65 -2.46 10.21 2.21
C ASN A 65 -1.33 9.89 1.22
N GLU A 66 -0.08 9.89 1.68
CA GLU A 66 1.08 9.49 0.88
C GLU A 66 1.01 8.01 0.48
N LEU A 67 0.76 7.13 1.44
CA LEU A 67 0.62 5.68 1.19
C LEU A 67 -0.57 5.35 0.28
N MET A 68 -1.66 6.11 0.37
CA MET A 68 -2.79 6.01 -0.57
C MET A 68 -2.38 6.40 -1.99
N LYS A 69 -1.60 7.47 -2.18
CA LYS A 69 -1.11 7.90 -3.50
C LYS A 69 -0.14 6.89 -4.11
N LEU A 70 0.69 6.27 -3.27
CA LEU A 70 1.67 5.25 -3.67
C LEU A 70 1.03 3.89 -3.98
N GLY A 71 -0.28 3.74 -3.81
CA GLY A 71 -0.99 2.48 -4.06
C GLY A 71 -0.80 1.42 -2.98
N VAL A 72 -0.18 1.76 -1.85
CA VAL A 72 0.07 0.84 -0.72
C VAL A 72 -1.19 0.64 0.12
N LEU A 73 -1.96 1.72 0.33
CA LEU A 73 -3.23 1.68 1.03
C LEU A 73 -4.39 1.89 0.03
N GLY A 74 -5.46 1.10 0.20
CA GLY A 74 -6.71 1.24 -0.54
C GLY A 74 -7.89 1.42 0.40
N LYS A 75 -8.93 2.12 -0.06
CA LYS A 75 -10.21 2.18 0.67
C LYS A 75 -10.96 0.86 0.47
N ALA A 76 -11.42 0.26 1.55
CA ALA A 76 -12.29 -0.91 1.53
C ALA A 76 -13.64 -0.55 2.17
N GLY A 77 -14.73 -1.00 1.57
CA GLY A 77 -16.07 -0.86 2.13
C GLY A 77 -16.28 -1.75 3.35
N ASN A 78 -17.23 -1.36 4.22
CA ASN A 78 -17.60 -2.18 5.38
C ASN A 78 -18.18 -3.53 4.91
N ASN A 79 -17.54 -4.63 5.31
CA ASN A 79 -17.83 -6.02 4.94
C ASN A 79 -17.49 -6.40 3.49
N GLU A 80 -16.82 -5.56 2.71
CA GLU A 80 -16.30 -5.96 1.41
C GLU A 80 -15.25 -7.06 1.58
N GLU A 81 -15.36 -8.09 0.75
CA GLU A 81 -14.31 -9.09 0.63
C GLU A 81 -13.17 -8.48 -0.16
N VAL A 82 -12.25 -7.84 0.56
CA VAL A 82 -10.98 -7.41 -0.02
C VAL A 82 -10.19 -8.68 -0.28
N LYS A 83 -10.15 -9.11 -1.55
CA LYS A 83 -9.14 -10.09 -1.97
C LYS A 83 -7.80 -9.45 -1.67
N ALA A 84 -7.09 -9.99 -0.69
CA ALA A 84 -5.75 -9.53 -0.34
C ALA A 84 -4.78 -9.97 -1.44
N THR A 85 -4.92 -9.41 -2.65
CA THR A 85 -4.03 -9.57 -3.81
C THR A 85 -4.52 -8.85 -5.08
N ASP A 86 -5.24 -7.73 -4.99
CA ASP A 86 -5.45 -6.92 -6.20
C ASP A 86 -4.93 -5.50 -6.00
N PRO A 87 -3.59 -5.29 -6.13
CA PRO A 87 -3.01 -3.97 -6.01
C PRO A 87 -3.51 -2.97 -7.09
N PHE A 88 -4.27 -3.42 -8.10
CA PHE A 88 -4.60 -2.60 -9.28
C PHE A 88 -6.00 -2.76 -9.87
N ASN A 89 -7.03 -3.08 -9.07
CA ASN A 89 -8.41 -3.26 -9.61
C ASN A 89 -9.11 -1.97 -10.12
N HIS A 90 -8.36 -0.93 -10.48
CA HIS A 90 -8.87 0.25 -11.19
C HIS A 90 -8.46 0.34 -12.66
N TYR A 91 -7.85 -0.71 -13.26
CA TYR A 91 -7.51 -0.74 -14.69
C TYR A 91 -8.35 -1.71 -15.55
N LEU A 92 -9.50 -2.20 -15.05
CA LEU A 92 -10.41 -3.05 -15.83
C LEU A 92 -11.86 -2.52 -15.80
N GLU A 93 -12.04 -1.28 -16.25
CA GLU A 93 -13.26 -0.89 -16.95
C GLU A 93 -12.86 -0.41 -18.36
N CYS A 94 -12.73 -1.38 -19.27
CA CYS A 94 -12.82 -1.22 -20.72
C CYS A 94 -13.82 -2.24 -21.23
#